data_AF-A0A2H1L1Q4-F1
#
_entry.id   AF-A0A2H1L1Q4-F1
#
_cell.length_a   1.000
_cell.length_b   1.000
_cell.length_c   1.000
_cell.angle_alpha   90.00
_cell.angle_beta   90.00
_cell.angle_gamma   90.00
#
_symmetry.space_group_name_H-M   'P 1'
#
loop_
_entity.id
_entity.type
_entity.pdbx_description
1 polymer ?
#
loop_
_entity_poly.entity_id
_entity_poly.type
_entity_poly.pdbx_seq_one_letter_code
_entity_poly.pdbx_strand_id
1 'polypeptide(L)'
;MTQPMQFLPPRRSRQRIRVLLAAAVVLGVLNSVAYHSAAISGWIPHMQVPDRQLVGVLLGSDLILGLLALCLVPAAIAHDTEELEEDSYIGPPSALVAGLVVITVWQVAPLAMAGGAIVIISISSRVSASWTVPAICASILSALISQLAFQPQQPGLSWGTIGMTTIITLLLVALGTVRGKHLRSLRWPPGGSAG
;
A
#
# COMPACT_ATOMS: atom_id res chain seq x y z
N MET A 1 -29.65 20.80 20.67
CA MET A 1 -29.45 21.17 19.25
C MET A 1 -28.49 20.16 18.64
N THR A 2 -29.00 19.21 17.88
CA THR A 2 -28.18 18.18 17.19
C THR A 2 -27.52 18.83 15.97
N GLN A 3 -26.20 18.98 15.98
CA GLN A 3 -25.49 19.35 14.76
C GLN A 3 -25.66 18.24 13.72
N PRO A 4 -26.00 18.55 12.46
CA PRO A 4 -26.10 17.52 11.44
C PRO A 4 -24.71 16.93 11.21
N MET A 5 -24.56 15.64 11.50
CA MET A 5 -23.41 14.86 11.06
C MET A 5 -23.18 15.14 9.57
N GLN A 6 -22.05 15.74 9.23
CA GLN A 6 -21.63 15.89 7.83
C GLN A 6 -21.25 14.50 7.30
N PHE A 7 -22.26 13.71 6.93
CA PHE A 7 -22.08 12.54 6.10
C PHE A 7 -21.36 12.99 4.82
N LEU A 8 -20.14 12.49 4.60
CA LEU A 8 -19.53 12.59 3.29
C LEU A 8 -20.45 11.84 2.32
N PRO A 9 -21.05 12.50 1.32
CA PRO A 9 -22.00 11.84 0.45
C PRO A 9 -21.32 10.65 -0.25
N PRO A 10 -22.03 9.52 -0.49
CA PRO A 10 -21.45 8.28 -1.03
C PRO A 10 -20.76 8.44 -2.40
N ARG A 11 -21.00 9.56 -3.11
CA ARG A 11 -20.28 9.94 -4.33
C ARG A 11 -18.81 10.34 -4.07
N ARG A 12 -18.52 10.97 -2.92
CA ARG A 12 -17.19 11.49 -2.57
C ARG A 12 -16.22 10.37 -2.18
N SER A 13 -16.71 9.30 -1.56
CA SER A 13 -15.92 8.09 -1.26
C SER A 13 -15.55 7.32 -2.52
N ARG A 14 -16.50 7.10 -3.44
CA ARG A 14 -16.25 6.42 -4.73
C ARG A 14 -15.28 7.20 -5.63
N GLN A 15 -15.41 8.52 -5.70
CA GLN A 15 -14.48 9.35 -6.49
C GLN A 15 -13.06 9.27 -5.93
N ARG A 16 -12.89 9.29 -4.60
CA ARG A 16 -11.58 9.16 -3.96
C ARG A 16 -10.93 7.80 -4.24
N ILE A 17 -11.69 6.71 -4.17
CA ILE A 17 -11.19 5.36 -4.52
C ILE A 17 -10.71 5.33 -5.98
N ARG A 18 -11.48 5.91 -6.91
CA ARG A 18 -11.10 5.98 -8.33
C ARG A 18 -9.83 6.79 -8.55
N VAL A 19 -9.69 7.93 -7.88
CA VAL A 19 -8.49 8.78 -7.98
C VAL A 19 -7.26 8.05 -7.43
N LEU A 20 -7.40 7.37 -6.28
CA LEU A 20 -6.31 6.60 -5.69
C LEU A 20 -5.92 5.40 -6.55
N LEU A 21 -6.90 4.69 -7.13
CA LEU A 21 -6.65 3.60 -8.06
C LEU A 21 -5.95 4.10 -9.33
N ALA A 22 -6.44 5.20 -9.93
CA ALA A 22 -5.82 5.79 -11.11
C ALA A 22 -4.37 6.21 -10.83
N ALA A 23 -4.12 6.84 -9.67
CA ALA A 23 -2.77 7.18 -9.24
C ALA A 23 -1.90 5.93 -9.05
N ALA A 24 -2.43 4.87 -8.43
CA ALA A 24 -1.73 3.60 -8.26
C ALA A 24 -1.35 2.98 -9.60
N VAL A 25 -2.27 2.95 -10.57
CA VAL A 25 -2.03 2.43 -11.92
C VAL A 25 -0.97 3.25 -12.64
N VAL A 26 -1.11 4.57 -12.69
CA VAL A 26 -0.17 5.44 -13.41
C VAL A 26 1.23 5.34 -12.82
N LEU A 27 1.36 5.48 -11.50
CA LEU A 27 2.66 5.41 -10.83
C LEU A 27 3.26 4.00 -10.91
N GLY A 28 2.42 2.95 -10.81
CA GLY A 28 2.85 1.56 -10.96
C GLY A 28 3.38 1.27 -12.36
N VAL A 29 2.67 1.70 -13.41
CA VAL A 29 3.11 1.52 -14.80
C VAL A 29 4.42 2.26 -15.06
N LEU A 30 4.52 3.52 -14.60
CA LEU A 30 5.76 4.29 -14.73
C LEU A 30 6.94 3.59 -14.02
N ASN A 31 6.72 3.09 -12.80
CA ASN A 31 7.75 2.38 -12.05
C ASN A 31 8.15 1.05 -12.71
N SER A 32 7.17 0.27 -13.20
CA SER A 32 7.41 -0.99 -13.91
C SER A 32 8.19 -0.77 -15.20
N VAL A 33 7.82 0.23 -16.02
CA VAL A 33 8.55 0.58 -17.23
C VAL A 33 9.97 1.04 -16.91
N ALA A 34 10.15 1.89 -15.89
CA ALA A 34 11.48 2.33 -15.47
C ALA A 34 12.34 1.15 -14.99
N TYR A 35 11.78 0.25 -14.19
CA TYR A 35 12.48 -0.93 -13.68
C TYR A 35 12.89 -1.90 -14.78
N HIS A 36 11.96 -2.31 -15.66
CA HIS A 36 12.28 -3.26 -16.72
C HIS A 36 13.16 -2.64 -17.81
N SER A 37 13.00 -1.35 -18.11
CA SER A 37 13.93 -0.66 -19.02
C SER A 37 15.34 -0.63 -18.43
N ALA A 38 15.49 -0.44 -17.12
CA ALA A 38 16.77 -0.57 -16.41
C ALA A 38 17.34 -1.98 -16.48
N ALA A 39 16.50 -2.99 -16.28
CA ALA A 39 16.92 -4.39 -16.37
C ALA A 39 17.40 -4.78 -17.79
N ILE A 40 16.74 -4.26 -18.83
CA ILE A 40 17.05 -4.57 -20.23
C ILE A 40 18.24 -3.78 -20.76
N SER A 41 18.25 -2.45 -20.54
CA SER A 41 19.23 -1.55 -21.17
C SER A 41 20.44 -1.25 -20.28
N GLY A 42 20.39 -1.59 -18.98
CA GLY A 42 21.53 -1.48 -18.08
C GLY A 42 21.95 -0.04 -17.73
N TRP A 43 21.08 0.96 -17.98
CA TRP A 43 21.36 2.35 -17.62
C TRP A 43 21.45 2.59 -16.10
N ILE A 44 20.95 1.65 -15.28
CA ILE A 44 21.21 1.60 -13.83
C ILE A 44 22.26 0.51 -13.55
N PRO A 45 23.42 0.88 -12.99
CA PRO A 45 24.44 -0.08 -12.58
C PRO A 45 23.86 -1.14 -11.65
N HIS A 46 24.22 -2.41 -11.85
CA HIS A 46 23.78 -3.56 -11.03
C HIS A 46 22.30 -3.99 -11.17
N MET A 47 21.53 -3.42 -12.10
CA MET A 47 20.18 -3.92 -12.43
C MET A 47 20.12 -4.70 -13.75
N GLN A 48 21.17 -4.66 -14.57
CA GLN A 48 21.15 -5.29 -15.88
C GLN A 48 21.03 -6.81 -15.76
N VAL A 49 20.04 -7.40 -16.44
CA VAL A 49 19.84 -8.85 -16.50
C VAL A 49 20.32 -9.37 -17.85
N PRO A 50 21.42 -10.14 -17.90
CA PRO A 50 21.98 -10.62 -19.17
C PRO A 50 21.13 -11.72 -19.82
N ASP A 51 20.39 -12.50 -19.02
CA ASP A 51 19.52 -13.57 -19.50
C ASP A 51 18.15 -13.04 -19.93
N ARG A 52 17.86 -13.12 -21.25
CA ARG A 52 16.60 -12.68 -21.84
C ARG A 52 15.39 -13.52 -21.40
N GLN A 53 15.57 -14.81 -21.12
CA GLN A 53 14.46 -15.65 -20.63
C GLN A 53 14.05 -15.22 -19.22
N LEU A 54 15.04 -14.96 -18.36
CA LEU A 54 14.81 -14.44 -17.02
C LEU A 54 14.12 -13.07 -17.04
N VAL A 55 14.50 -12.16 -17.95
CA VAL A 55 13.80 -10.89 -18.15
C VAL A 55 12.32 -11.11 -18.49
N GLY A 56 12.02 -12.04 -19.41
CA GLY A 56 10.64 -12.38 -19.76
C GLY A 56 9.83 -12.90 -18.57
N VAL A 57 10.44 -13.75 -17.74
CA VAL A 57 9.81 -14.26 -16.50
C VAL A 57 9.55 -13.13 -15.51
N LEU A 58 10.53 -12.25 -15.26
CA LEU A 58 10.41 -11.13 -14.33
C LEU A 58 9.32 -10.14 -14.77
N LEU A 59 9.25 -9.83 -16.07
CA LEU A 59 8.22 -8.97 -16.65
C LEU A 59 6.84 -9.64 -16.55
N GLY A 60 6.73 -10.92 -16.89
CA GLY A 60 5.49 -11.68 -16.75
C GLY A 60 5.00 -11.75 -15.30
N SER A 61 5.89 -12.01 -14.35
CA SER A 61 5.55 -12.04 -12.93
C SER A 61 5.13 -10.67 -12.40
N ASP A 62 5.80 -9.59 -12.81
CA ASP A 62 5.44 -8.22 -12.44
C ASP A 62 4.05 -7.85 -12.97
N LEU A 63 3.76 -8.19 -14.24
CA LEU A 63 2.44 -7.93 -14.83
C LEU A 63 1.33 -8.67 -14.08
N ILE A 64 1.49 -9.98 -13.86
CA ILE A 64 0.45 -10.82 -13.24
C ILE A 64 0.22 -10.40 -11.78
N LEU A 65 1.29 -10.31 -10.99
CA LEU A 65 1.20 -9.95 -9.58
C LEU A 65 0.78 -8.49 -9.40
N GLY A 66 1.28 -7.59 -10.25
CA GLY A 66 0.93 -6.18 -10.24
C GLY A 66 -0.54 -5.95 -10.57
N LEU A 67 -1.09 -6.60 -11.61
CA LEU A 67 -2.51 -6.53 -11.93
C LEU A 67 -3.38 -7.12 -10.82
N LEU A 68 -2.97 -8.25 -10.24
CA LEU A 68 -3.65 -8.85 -9.08
C LEU A 68 -3.73 -7.84 -7.91
N ALA A 69 -2.60 -7.22 -7.57
CA ALA A 69 -2.54 -6.22 -6.51
C ALA A 69 -3.42 -5.00 -6.82
N LEU A 70 -3.33 -4.44 -8.02
CA LEU A 70 -4.12 -3.28 -8.43
C LEU A 70 -5.64 -3.56 -8.41
N CYS A 71 -6.06 -4.77 -8.79
CA CYS A 71 -7.46 -5.20 -8.69
C CYS A 71 -7.96 -5.29 -7.23
N LEU A 72 -7.08 -5.58 -6.28
CA LEU A 72 -7.40 -5.68 -4.85
C LEU A 72 -7.33 -4.34 -4.12
N VAL A 73 -6.66 -3.32 -4.68
CA VAL A 73 -6.55 -1.97 -4.08
C VAL A 73 -7.92 -1.40 -3.67
N PRO A 74 -8.97 -1.42 -4.52
CA PRO A 74 -10.28 -0.85 -4.14
C PRO A 74 -10.90 -1.54 -2.93
N ALA A 75 -10.76 -2.86 -2.82
CA ALA A 75 -11.24 -3.63 -1.67
C ALA A 75 -10.41 -3.33 -0.42
N ALA A 76 -9.09 -3.19 -0.55
CA ALA A 76 -8.19 -2.90 0.55
C ALA A 76 -8.35 -1.48 1.14
N ILE A 77 -8.74 -0.50 0.32
CA ILE A 77 -8.94 0.89 0.77
C ILE A 77 -10.40 1.23 1.05
N ALA A 78 -11.33 0.31 0.81
CA ALA A 78 -12.72 0.47 1.20
C ALA A 78 -12.77 0.67 2.73
N HIS A 79 -13.40 1.76 3.14
CA HIS A 79 -13.75 1.99 4.53
C HIS A 79 -15.23 1.66 4.65
N ASP A 80 -15.57 0.83 5.64
CA ASP A 80 -16.96 0.62 5.97
C ASP A 80 -17.58 1.93 6.48
N THR A 81 -18.87 2.14 6.22
CA THR A 81 -19.62 3.25 6.81
C THR A 81 -19.64 3.14 8.33
N GLU A 82 -19.67 1.92 8.88
CA GLU A 82 -19.65 1.66 10.32
C GLU A 82 -18.31 2.03 10.98
N GLU A 83 -17.19 1.95 10.25
CA GLU A 83 -15.87 2.45 10.73
C GLU A 83 -15.84 3.98 10.88
N LEU A 84 -16.78 4.67 10.23
CA LEU A 84 -16.95 6.10 10.37
C LEU A 84 -17.93 6.44 11.49
N GLU A 85 -18.68 5.50 12.03
CA GLU A 85 -19.72 5.75 13.03
C GLU A 85 -19.29 5.30 14.44
N GLU A 86 -18.57 4.19 14.56
CA GLU A 86 -18.11 3.66 15.85
C GLU A 86 -16.58 3.57 15.95
N ASP A 87 -16.01 4.18 17.00
CA ASP A 87 -14.57 4.11 17.27
C ASP A 87 -14.10 2.68 17.64
N SER A 88 -15.02 1.79 18.03
CA SER A 88 -14.73 0.40 18.41
C SER A 88 -14.84 -0.60 17.25
N TYR A 89 -15.39 -0.20 16.10
CA TYR A 89 -15.59 -1.12 14.98
C TYR A 89 -14.27 -1.40 14.26
N ILE A 90 -13.84 -2.65 14.34
CA ILE A 90 -12.67 -3.16 13.66
C ILE A 90 -13.17 -3.63 12.30
N GLY A 91 -12.89 -2.85 11.24
CA GLY A 91 -13.39 -3.05 9.86
C GLY A 91 -13.41 -4.48 9.32
N PRO A 92 -13.99 -4.71 8.12
CA PRO A 92 -14.21 -6.05 7.61
C PRO A 92 -12.90 -6.81 7.38
N PRO A 93 -12.81 -8.10 7.79
CA PRO A 93 -11.59 -8.89 7.66
C PRO A 93 -11.19 -9.12 6.19
N SER A 94 -12.15 -9.11 5.27
CA SER A 94 -11.90 -9.20 3.83
C SER A 94 -11.07 -8.04 3.29
N ALA A 95 -11.29 -6.81 3.80
CA ALA A 95 -10.49 -5.65 3.42
C ALA A 95 -9.06 -5.73 3.98
N LEU A 96 -8.92 -6.26 5.20
CA LEU A 96 -7.60 -6.53 5.79
C LEU A 96 -6.83 -7.56 4.95
N VAL A 97 -7.45 -8.69 4.61
CA VAL A 97 -6.81 -9.73 3.78
C VAL A 97 -6.43 -9.18 2.40
N ALA A 98 -7.33 -8.47 1.72
CA ALA A 98 -7.03 -7.83 0.45
C ALA A 98 -5.85 -6.85 0.58
N GLY A 99 -5.83 -6.05 1.66
CA GLY A 99 -4.74 -5.14 1.93
C GLY A 99 -3.40 -5.83 2.19
N LEU A 100 -3.40 -6.92 2.96
CA LEU A 100 -2.19 -7.70 3.20
C LEU A 100 -1.64 -8.32 1.91
N VAL A 101 -2.50 -8.82 1.01
CA VAL A 101 -2.07 -9.32 -0.31
C VAL A 101 -1.43 -8.21 -1.14
N VAL A 102 -2.01 -7.02 -1.19
CA VAL A 102 -1.41 -5.89 -1.92
C VAL A 102 -0.05 -5.52 -1.33
N ILE A 103 0.04 -5.47 0.01
CA ILE A 103 1.29 -5.15 0.72
C ILE A 103 2.33 -6.24 0.56
N THR A 104 1.98 -7.53 0.50
CA THR A 104 3.00 -8.58 0.28
C THR A 104 3.54 -8.56 -1.16
N VAL A 105 2.78 -8.04 -2.12
CA VAL A 105 3.18 -7.96 -3.52
C VAL A 105 3.99 -6.70 -3.86
N TRP A 106 3.89 -5.62 -3.08
CA TRP A 106 4.39 -4.30 -3.48
C TRP A 106 5.91 -4.18 -3.71
N GLN A 107 6.75 -4.99 -3.05
CA GLN A 107 8.20 -5.04 -3.30
C GLN A 107 8.58 -6.12 -4.32
N VAL A 108 7.66 -7.02 -4.62
CA VAL A 108 7.87 -8.15 -5.54
C VAL A 108 7.57 -7.71 -6.98
N ALA A 109 6.50 -6.95 -7.16
CA ALA A 109 6.07 -6.44 -8.45
C ALA A 109 6.22 -4.91 -8.46
N PRO A 110 7.20 -4.35 -9.23
CA PRO A 110 7.31 -2.91 -9.47
C PRO A 110 5.98 -2.22 -9.81
N LEU A 111 5.09 -2.89 -10.55
CA LEU A 111 3.77 -2.40 -10.90
C LEU A 111 2.85 -2.19 -9.67
N ALA A 112 3.01 -2.97 -8.61
CA ALA A 112 2.20 -2.89 -7.39
C ALA A 112 2.72 -1.86 -6.37
N MET A 113 3.94 -1.33 -6.55
CA MET A 113 4.61 -0.51 -5.54
C MET A 113 3.77 0.68 -5.06
N ALA A 114 3.20 1.44 -5.98
CA ALA A 114 2.34 2.57 -5.64
C ALA A 114 1.05 2.15 -4.92
N GLY A 115 0.46 1.02 -5.34
CA GLY A 115 -0.71 0.42 -4.69
C GLY A 115 -0.42 0.02 -3.24
N GLY A 116 0.71 -0.64 -2.99
CA GLY A 116 1.17 -0.99 -1.64
C GLY A 116 1.30 0.23 -0.74
N ALA A 117 1.93 1.30 -1.21
CA ALA A 117 2.09 2.52 -0.43
C ALA A 117 0.74 3.15 -0.04
N ILE A 118 -0.19 3.23 -1.01
CA ILE A 118 -1.54 3.76 -0.78
C ILE A 118 -2.29 2.91 0.24
N VAL A 119 -2.20 1.58 0.13
CA VAL A 119 -2.85 0.65 1.07
C VAL A 119 -2.26 0.78 2.47
N ILE A 120 -0.94 0.86 2.64
CA ILE A 120 -0.30 1.06 3.96
C ILE A 120 -0.81 2.35 4.61
N ILE A 121 -0.83 3.46 3.87
CA ILE A 121 -1.33 4.75 4.38
C ILE A 121 -2.82 4.63 4.74
N SER A 122 -3.61 3.99 3.90
CA SER A 122 -5.06 3.81 4.08
C SER A 122 -5.36 3.00 5.34
N ILE A 123 -4.73 1.83 5.48
CA ILE A 123 -4.86 0.94 6.64
C ILE A 123 -4.40 1.66 7.91
N SER A 124 -3.27 2.36 7.87
CA SER A 124 -2.72 3.05 9.04
C SER A 124 -3.56 4.24 9.48
N SER A 125 -4.38 4.81 8.59
CA SER A 125 -5.33 5.87 8.94
C SER A 125 -6.49 5.41 9.82
N ARG A 126 -6.67 4.10 9.99
CA ARG A 126 -7.59 3.50 10.97
C ARG A 126 -7.07 3.60 12.40
N VAL A 127 -5.79 3.97 12.60
CA VAL A 127 -5.14 4.13 13.93
C VAL A 127 -5.45 2.95 14.85
N SER A 128 -5.31 1.73 14.32
CA SER A 128 -5.57 0.50 15.05
C SER A 128 -4.39 -0.46 14.92
N ALA A 129 -3.91 -0.96 16.05
CA ALA A 129 -2.77 -1.88 16.11
C ALA A 129 -3.05 -3.21 15.40
N SER A 130 -4.30 -3.70 15.43
CA SER A 130 -4.70 -4.95 14.75
C SER A 130 -4.63 -4.85 13.23
N TRP A 131 -4.51 -3.63 12.69
CA TRP A 131 -4.38 -3.35 11.26
C TRP A 131 -2.96 -2.94 10.87
N THR A 132 -2.31 -2.09 11.67
CA THR A 132 -0.97 -1.59 11.35
C THR A 132 0.12 -2.62 11.56
N VAL A 133 0.04 -3.46 12.61
CA VAL A 133 1.08 -4.46 12.88
C VAL A 133 1.15 -5.51 11.77
N PRO A 134 0.04 -6.14 11.32
CA PRO A 134 0.07 -7.05 10.18
C PRO A 134 0.57 -6.38 8.89
N ALA A 135 0.23 -5.11 8.65
CA ALA A 135 0.71 -4.36 7.49
C ALA A 135 2.25 -4.17 7.51
N ILE A 136 2.83 -3.86 8.67
CA ILE A 136 4.29 -3.77 8.82
C ILE A 136 4.94 -5.13 8.56
N CYS A 137 4.42 -6.20 9.19
CA CYS A 137 4.92 -7.56 8.98
C CYS A 137 4.83 -7.99 7.50
N ALA A 138 3.71 -7.73 6.84
CA ALA A 138 3.52 -8.03 5.43
C ALA A 138 4.50 -7.27 4.53
N SER A 139 4.79 -6.01 4.86
CA SER A 139 5.74 -5.20 4.10
C SER A 139 7.18 -5.72 4.22
N ILE A 140 7.60 -6.09 5.44
CA ILE A 140 8.92 -6.69 5.69
C ILE A 140 9.01 -8.05 4.97
N LEU A 141 7.95 -8.87 5.05
CA LEU A 141 7.88 -10.14 4.35
C LEU A 141 7.97 -9.96 2.82
N SER A 142 7.33 -8.93 2.27
CA SER A 142 7.43 -8.57 0.85
C SER A 142 8.88 -8.32 0.43
N ALA A 143 9.64 -7.57 1.23
CA ALA A 143 11.06 -7.30 0.97
C ALA A 143 11.91 -8.58 1.00
N LEU A 144 11.64 -9.48 1.96
CA LEU A 144 12.32 -10.77 2.06
C LEU A 144 12.02 -11.64 0.84
N ILE A 145 10.75 -11.73 0.42
CA ILE A 145 10.35 -12.50 -0.78
C ILE A 145 11.03 -11.94 -2.02
N SER A 146 11.04 -10.61 -2.18
CA SER A 146 11.68 -9.96 -3.32
C SER A 146 13.16 -10.33 -3.43
N GLN A 147 13.91 -10.27 -2.32
CA GLN A 147 15.32 -10.64 -2.32
C GLN A 147 15.58 -12.14 -2.52
N LEU A 148 14.79 -13.00 -1.86
CA LEU A 148 15.01 -14.44 -1.87
C LEU A 148 14.54 -15.12 -3.17
N ALA A 149 13.50 -14.58 -3.82
CA ALA A 149 12.86 -15.23 -4.97
C ALA A 149 12.98 -14.45 -6.28
N PHE A 150 13.18 -13.12 -6.26
CA PHE A 150 13.13 -12.27 -7.45
C PHE A 150 14.42 -11.49 -7.72
N GLN A 151 15.47 -11.65 -6.92
CA GLN A 151 16.79 -11.04 -7.13
C GLN A 151 17.89 -12.10 -7.31
N PRO A 152 17.94 -12.81 -8.45
CA PRO A 152 18.89 -13.90 -8.68
C PRO A 152 20.36 -13.45 -8.76
N GLN A 153 20.61 -12.13 -8.84
CA GLN A 153 21.94 -11.56 -9.01
C GLN A 153 22.64 -11.26 -7.68
N GLN A 154 21.92 -11.27 -6.55
CA GLN A 154 22.50 -10.96 -5.24
C GLN A 154 22.72 -12.26 -4.46
N PRO A 155 23.98 -12.64 -4.13
CA PRO A 155 24.29 -13.91 -3.48
C PRO A 155 23.95 -13.96 -1.97
N GLY A 156 22.99 -13.15 -1.49
CA GLY A 156 22.59 -13.13 -0.09
C GLY A 156 21.55 -12.05 0.24
N LEU A 157 21.12 -12.00 1.50
CA LEU A 157 20.19 -10.98 2.00
C LEU A 157 20.91 -9.65 2.25
N SER A 158 20.45 -8.60 1.58
CA SER A 158 20.82 -7.22 1.86
C SER A 158 20.00 -6.68 3.04
N TRP A 159 20.61 -6.68 4.22
CA TRP A 159 20.06 -6.04 5.42
C TRP A 159 19.82 -4.54 5.22
N GLY A 160 20.61 -3.88 4.37
CA GLY A 160 20.38 -2.48 4.01
C GLY A 160 19.05 -2.27 3.28
N THR A 161 18.72 -3.14 2.33
CA THR A 161 17.44 -3.08 1.60
C THR A 161 16.26 -3.39 2.52
N ILE A 162 16.40 -4.37 3.43
CA ILE A 162 15.36 -4.69 4.43
C ILE A 162 15.16 -3.50 5.39
N GLY A 163 16.26 -2.90 5.88
CA GLY A 163 16.24 -1.74 6.76
C GLY A 163 15.58 -0.54 6.11
N MET A 164 15.93 -0.22 4.86
CA MET A 164 15.30 0.85 4.09
C MET A 164 13.81 0.59 3.87
N THR A 165 13.43 -0.63 3.54
CA THR A 165 12.00 -0.97 3.38
C THR A 165 11.24 -0.79 4.69
N THR A 166 11.85 -1.17 5.81
CA THR A 166 11.27 -0.99 7.15
C THR A 166 11.08 0.50 7.45
N ILE A 167 12.10 1.33 7.19
CA ILE A 167 12.03 2.78 7.41
C ILE A 167 10.92 3.40 6.54
N ILE A 168 10.86 3.06 5.25
CA ILE A 168 9.82 3.56 4.34
C ILE A 168 8.43 3.13 4.84
N THR A 169 8.28 1.88 5.26
CA THR A 169 7.02 1.37 5.79
C THR A 169 6.59 2.15 7.03
N LEU A 170 7.50 2.39 7.97
CA LEU A 170 7.22 3.17 9.19
C LEU A 170 6.84 4.61 8.86
N LEU A 171 7.48 5.24 7.88
CA LEU A 171 7.11 6.58 7.40
C LEU A 171 5.70 6.60 6.81
N LEU A 172 5.33 5.61 5.98
CA LEU A 172 3.99 5.50 5.41
C LEU A 172 2.92 5.26 6.50
N VAL A 173 3.24 4.44 7.51
CA VAL A 173 2.39 4.22 8.68
C VAL A 173 2.24 5.52 9.47
N ALA A 174 3.31 6.27 9.69
CA ALA A 174 3.27 7.57 10.37
C ALA A 174 2.37 8.57 9.62
N LEU A 175 2.51 8.68 8.29
CA LEU A 175 1.65 9.53 7.46
C LEU A 175 0.17 9.12 7.56
N GLY A 176 -0.11 7.81 7.50
CA GLY A 176 -1.46 7.28 7.66
C GLY A 176 -2.04 7.59 9.04
N THR A 177 -1.28 7.35 10.11
CA THR A 177 -1.73 7.59 11.49
C THR A 177 -1.95 9.07 11.80
N VAL A 178 -1.07 9.97 11.35
CA VAL A 178 -1.26 11.43 11.48
C VAL A 178 -2.55 11.86 10.79
N ARG A 179 -2.77 11.37 9.56
CA ARG A 179 -3.99 11.63 8.81
C ARG A 179 -5.24 11.10 9.52
N GLY A 180 -5.17 9.89 10.07
CA GLY A 180 -6.25 9.29 10.86
C GLY A 180 -6.60 10.13 12.09
N LYS A 181 -5.60 10.53 12.87
CA LYS A 181 -5.77 11.39 14.05
C LYS A 181 -6.37 12.75 13.71
N HIS A 182 -5.88 13.40 12.66
CA HIS A 182 -6.40 14.69 12.19
C HIS A 182 -7.88 14.60 11.77
N LEU A 183 -8.28 13.51 11.10
CA LEU A 183 -9.68 13.31 10.73
C LEU A 183 -10.59 13.11 11.96
N ARG A 184 -10.09 12.47 13.02
CA ARG A 184 -10.83 12.32 14.28
C ARG A 184 -10.92 13.63 15.07
N SER A 185 -9.86 14.44 15.11
CA SER A 185 -9.89 15.74 15.80
C SER A 185 -10.86 16.73 15.17
N LEU A 186 -11.12 16.61 13.86
CA LEU A 186 -12.14 17.42 13.18
C LEU A 186 -13.58 17.00 13.54
N ARG A 187 -13.81 15.77 14.03
CA ARG A 187 -15.14 15.33 14.48
C ARG A 187 -15.49 15.79 15.89
N TRP A 188 -14.48 15.84 16.77
CA TRP A 188 -14.62 16.35 18.14
C TRP A 188 -13.77 17.60 18.30
N PRO A 189 -14.29 18.80 17.95
CA PRO A 189 -13.58 20.03 18.27
C PRO A 189 -13.40 20.11 19.79
N PRO A 190 -12.19 20.49 20.27
CA PRO A 190 -11.96 20.73 21.69
C PRO A 190 -12.79 21.94 22.12
N GLY A 191 -13.99 21.67 22.65
CA GLY A 191 -14.99 22.70 22.97
C GLY A 191 -16.45 22.23 23.00
N GLY A 192 -16.73 21.00 22.56
CA GLY A 192 -18.05 20.38 22.73
C GLY A 192 -18.31 19.98 24.19
N SER A 193 -18.54 20.96 25.07
CA SER A 193 -19.12 20.71 26.38
C SER A 193 -20.47 20.01 26.20
N ALA A 194 -20.59 18.83 26.79
CA ALA A 194 -21.88 18.23 27.09
C ALA A 194 -22.66 19.23 27.97
N GLY A 195 -23.70 19.83 27.38
CA GLY A 195 -24.72 20.61 28.05
C GLY A 195 -26.07 20.01 27.70
#